data_AF-A0A973HXG9-F1
#
_entry.id   AF-A0A973HXG9-F1
#
_cell.length_a   1.000
_cell.length_b   1.000
_cell.length_c   1.000
_cell.angle_alpha   90.00
_cell.angle_beta   90.00
_cell.angle_gamma   90.00
#
_symmetry.space_group_name_H-M   'P 1'
#
loop_
_entity.id
_entity.type
_entity.pdbx_description
1 polymer ?
#
loop_
_entity_poly.entity_id
_entity_poly.type
_entity_poly.pdbx_seq_one_letter_code
_entity_poly.pdbx_strand_id
1 'polypeptide(L)'
;TVIVEVEEDHEDAARYQARGTVIDNPGFLRVDPAGTKETILPPVVVGDAVEVSELNPEEHRTQPIGRYTEAGLIKEMEKRGIGRPSTYASIINRIQQAAYTFRKNKALVPTWTAFAVVRLMEEHFAHFVEYTFTKQMEDDLDEIANGQKNRQEYLRNFWSGNGESGLSGMIDAGMESIDPAQICRFPMPYANGGPWKFRDQEVVLRVGRYGPYLEAGEIRGNIPEELCPDELDEKKMDEILQAGARKDEPLGHCSATSKPIFIKSGRFGPYVQRGDSESDEKPEFASLLKDMEPDSVTVDVAIQLLQLKEGRVCGTTAEGQKIRVFNGRYGLYIKADKETRSLEEGDDPFAVDEERCRALLAQPKKRGRAAAKPPIQVFENVIELDGATIEIKDGRFGPYATDGETNATLTRDQDPEKISSSQAANRILEKRERDAKKGKKKTKKRTTKKKKKTAKKKTTKKKTTKKKAKKKTTKKTSEGGQDEDTASDSSS
;
A
#
# COMPACT_ATOMS: atom_id res chain seq x y z
N THR A 1 33.73 42.31 2.53
CA THR A 1 34.35 41.23 3.32
C THR A 1 35.47 41.81 4.12
N VAL A 2 35.56 41.48 5.39
CA VAL A 2 36.68 41.82 6.28
C VAL A 2 37.43 40.53 6.56
N ILE A 3 38.76 40.57 6.50
CA ILE A 3 39.63 39.46 6.85
C ILE A 3 40.49 39.97 8.01
N VAL A 4 40.55 39.19 9.08
CA VAL A 4 41.37 39.43 10.26
C VAL A 4 42.37 38.30 10.33
N GLU A 5 43.65 38.61 10.13
CA GLU A 5 44.74 37.68 10.42
C GLU A 5 45.25 38.01 11.83
N VAL A 6 45.32 37.00 12.71
CA VAL A 6 45.83 37.14 14.06
C VAL A 6 47.25 36.61 14.07
N GLU A 7 48.22 37.50 14.31
CA GLU A 7 49.60 37.11 14.60
C GLU A 7 49.66 36.65 16.06
N GLU A 8 49.78 35.33 16.26
CA GLU A 8 50.05 34.69 17.55
C GLU A 8 51.45 34.06 17.54
N ASP A 9 52.04 33.79 18.71
CA ASP A 9 53.32 33.08 18.88
C ASP A 9 53.19 31.55 18.59
N HIS A 10 52.58 31.20 17.47
CA HIS A 10 52.33 29.83 17.01
C HIS A 10 52.85 29.64 15.57
N GLU A 11 53.27 28.41 15.22
CA GLU A 11 53.93 28.13 13.93
C GLU A 11 53.04 28.43 12.70
N ASP A 12 51.71 28.36 12.87
CA ASP A 12 50.71 28.73 11.87
C ASP A 12 49.80 29.85 12.41
N ALA A 13 49.77 31.01 11.76
CA ALA A 13 48.91 32.13 12.15
C ALA A 13 47.42 31.88 11.88
N ALA A 14 46.56 32.12 12.87
CA ALA A 14 45.12 31.93 12.75
C ALA A 14 44.45 33.01 11.88
N ARG A 15 43.57 32.60 10.97
CA ARG A 15 42.88 33.50 10.02
C ARG A 15 41.37 33.44 10.19
N TYR A 16 40.77 34.59 10.51
CA TYR A 16 39.34 34.77 10.68
C TYR A 16 38.76 35.61 9.52
N GLN A 17 37.54 35.29 9.09
CA GLN A 17 36.89 36.00 7.97
C GLN A 17 35.44 36.35 8.32
N ALA A 18 35.09 37.63 8.15
CA ALA A 18 33.73 38.13 8.29
C ALA A 18 33.19 38.64 6.94
N ARG A 19 31.99 38.21 6.57
CA ARG A 19 31.34 38.65 5.32
C ARG A 19 30.02 39.37 5.59
N GLY A 20 30.06 40.69 5.50
CA GLY A 20 28.89 41.56 5.54
C GLY A 20 28.28 41.82 4.17
N THR A 21 27.02 42.21 4.17
CA THR A 21 26.22 42.66 3.00
C THR A 21 25.31 43.80 3.46
N VAL A 22 25.30 44.92 2.73
CA VAL A 22 24.46 46.10 3.00
C VAL A 22 23.82 46.55 1.69
N ILE A 23 22.58 46.99 1.73
CA ILE A 23 21.78 47.43 0.58
C ILE A 23 21.77 48.96 0.56
N ASP A 24 22.64 49.54 -0.27
CA ASP A 24 22.74 50.99 -0.45
C ASP A 24 21.44 51.61 -1.03
N ASN A 25 20.83 50.96 -2.02
CA ASN A 25 19.55 51.37 -2.60
C ASN A 25 18.56 50.20 -2.62
N PRO A 26 17.46 50.24 -1.84
CA PRO A 26 16.51 49.14 -1.77
C PRO A 26 15.67 48.94 -3.04
N GLY A 27 15.52 49.95 -3.91
CA GLY A 27 14.82 49.78 -5.20
C GLY A 27 13.45 49.10 -5.09
N PHE A 28 13.29 47.95 -5.74
CA PHE A 28 12.04 47.16 -5.73
C PHE A 28 11.73 46.52 -4.36
N LEU A 29 12.74 46.34 -3.49
CA LEU A 29 12.56 45.81 -2.13
C LEU A 29 11.72 46.75 -1.24
N ARG A 30 11.52 48.01 -1.66
CA ARG A 30 10.55 48.94 -1.05
C ARG A 30 9.09 48.50 -1.21
N VAL A 31 8.81 47.62 -2.18
CA VAL A 31 7.47 47.11 -2.51
C VAL A 31 7.35 45.63 -2.13
N ASP A 32 8.42 44.85 -2.31
CA ASP A 32 8.51 43.46 -1.82
C ASP A 32 9.79 43.25 -0.98
N PRO A 33 9.71 43.42 0.36
CA PRO A 33 10.87 43.29 1.24
C PRO A 33 11.28 41.83 1.53
N ALA A 34 10.65 40.84 0.89
CA ALA A 34 10.89 39.43 1.19
C ALA A 34 12.24 38.94 0.64
N GLY A 35 13.20 38.68 1.54
CA GLY A 35 14.27 37.70 1.29
C GLY A 35 15.72 38.19 1.33
N THR A 36 15.99 39.47 1.62
CA THR A 36 17.37 39.96 1.80
C THR A 36 17.65 40.27 3.26
N LYS A 37 18.55 39.49 3.89
CA LYS A 37 19.02 39.74 5.25
C LYS A 37 20.37 40.45 5.18
N GLU A 38 20.42 41.69 5.66
CA GLU A 38 21.68 42.42 5.77
C GLU A 38 22.56 41.84 6.88
N THR A 39 23.86 42.08 6.76
CA THR A 39 24.85 41.80 7.80
C THR A 39 25.81 42.97 7.77
N ILE A 40 25.52 43.97 8.59
CA ILE A 40 26.29 45.20 8.67
C ILE A 40 27.59 44.88 9.41
N LEU A 41 28.72 45.29 8.84
CA LEU A 41 30.02 45.25 9.50
C LEU A 41 30.46 46.68 9.84
N PRO A 42 31.26 46.88 10.90
CA PRO A 42 31.87 48.18 11.17
C PRO A 42 32.82 48.58 10.04
N PRO A 43 33.02 49.89 9.78
CA PRO A 43 34.09 50.35 8.93
C PRO A 43 35.44 50.04 9.58
N VAL A 44 36.36 49.45 8.82
CA VAL A 44 37.71 49.06 9.26
C VAL A 44 38.73 49.32 8.15
N VAL A 45 39.98 49.53 8.54
CA VAL A 45 41.15 49.77 7.68
C VAL A 45 42.21 48.70 7.94
N VAL A 46 43.08 48.44 6.95
CA VAL A 46 44.20 47.50 7.10
C VAL A 46 45.15 48.03 8.18
N GLY A 47 45.38 47.22 9.22
CA GLY A 47 46.21 47.58 10.38
C GLY A 47 45.42 48.02 11.62
N ASP A 48 44.09 48.09 11.57
CA ASP A 48 43.27 48.31 12.76
C ASP A 48 43.43 47.14 13.76
N ALA A 49 43.71 47.47 15.03
CA ALA A 49 43.75 46.48 16.10
C ALA A 49 42.32 46.05 16.49
N VAL A 50 42.13 44.75 16.71
CA VAL A 50 40.85 44.16 17.13
C VAL A 50 41.04 43.27 18.34
N GLU A 51 40.20 43.45 19.36
CA GLU A 51 40.20 42.64 20.57
C GLU A 51 39.24 41.44 20.43
N VAL A 52 39.69 40.25 20.84
CA VAL A 52 38.83 39.07 20.92
C VAL A 52 37.93 39.19 22.15
N SER A 53 36.62 39.33 21.92
CA SER A 53 35.61 39.46 22.99
C SER A 53 35.10 38.11 23.48
N GLU A 54 34.88 37.16 22.58
CA GLU A 54 34.41 35.80 22.87
C GLU A 54 34.93 34.83 21.80
N LEU A 55 35.23 33.60 22.20
CA LEU A 55 35.66 32.52 21.31
C LEU A 55 34.81 31.27 21.59
N ASN A 56 33.87 30.98 20.69
CA ASN A 56 32.96 29.84 20.81
C ASN A 56 33.30 28.76 19.75
N PRO A 57 33.84 27.59 20.13
CA PRO A 57 34.15 26.52 19.19
C PRO A 57 32.88 25.74 18.79
N GLU A 58 32.49 25.82 17.51
CA GLU A 58 31.33 25.09 16.97
C GLU A 58 31.73 23.82 16.20
N GLU A 59 31.15 22.67 16.55
CA GLU A 59 31.26 21.45 15.73
C GLU A 59 30.21 21.48 14.61
N HIS A 60 30.65 21.45 13.35
CA HIS A 60 29.77 21.30 12.19
C HIS A 60 29.91 19.91 11.56
N ARG A 61 28.78 19.34 11.14
CA ARG A 61 28.73 18.10 10.34
C ARG A 61 28.08 18.39 8.99
N THR A 62 28.63 17.79 7.94
CA THR A 62 28.05 17.87 6.59
C THR A 62 26.66 17.24 6.59
N GLN A 63 25.68 17.99 6.11
CA GLN A 63 24.32 17.48 5.92
C GLN A 63 24.16 16.87 4.52
N PRO A 64 23.34 15.83 4.35
CA PRO A 64 23.01 15.30 3.03
C PRO A 64 22.24 16.34 2.20
N ILE A 65 22.28 16.19 0.88
CA ILE A 65 21.53 17.06 -0.04
C ILE A 65 20.03 16.94 0.29
N GLY A 66 19.37 18.10 0.46
CA GLY A 66 17.95 18.16 0.79
C GLY A 66 17.08 17.51 -0.28
N ARG A 67 16.11 16.68 0.14
CA ARG A 67 15.11 16.07 -0.74
C ARG A 67 14.26 17.16 -1.43
N TYR A 68 13.82 16.90 -2.66
CA TYR A 68 12.97 17.84 -3.40
C TYR A 68 11.64 18.11 -2.70
N THR A 69 11.24 19.38 -2.63
CA THR A 69 9.84 19.78 -2.42
C THR A 69 9.11 19.79 -3.77
N GLU A 70 7.79 19.94 -3.79
CA GLU A 70 7.04 20.09 -5.06
C GLU A 70 7.59 21.26 -5.90
N ALA A 71 7.78 22.44 -5.30
CA ALA A 71 8.36 23.60 -5.98
C ALA A 71 9.82 23.36 -6.42
N GLY A 72 10.62 22.66 -5.62
CA GLY A 72 11.99 22.30 -5.98
C GLY A 72 12.06 21.33 -7.16
N LEU A 73 11.15 20.36 -7.22
CA LEU A 73 11.04 19.41 -8.33
C LEU A 73 10.59 20.12 -9.62
N ILE A 74 9.58 21.01 -9.55
CA ILE A 74 9.15 21.81 -10.71
C ILE A 74 10.33 22.63 -11.27
N LYS A 75 11.07 23.32 -10.40
CA LYS A 75 12.23 24.13 -10.80
C LYS A 75 13.33 23.29 -11.48
N GLU A 76 13.59 22.07 -11.01
CA GLU A 76 14.58 21.18 -11.63
C GLU A 76 14.06 20.55 -12.94
N MET A 77 12.75 20.28 -13.05
CA MET A 77 12.11 19.85 -14.30
C MET A 77 12.17 20.94 -15.38
N GLU A 78 11.77 22.17 -15.03
CA GLU A 78 11.83 23.35 -15.90
C GLU A 78 13.26 23.60 -16.41
N LYS A 79 14.24 23.62 -15.50
CA LYS A 79 15.67 23.74 -15.83
C LYS A 79 16.17 22.66 -16.79
N ARG A 80 15.60 21.45 -16.75
CA ARG A 80 15.93 20.33 -17.66
C ARG A 80 15.10 20.32 -18.95
N GLY A 81 14.12 21.22 -19.09
CA GLY A 81 13.18 21.25 -20.22
C GLY A 81 12.16 20.11 -20.22
N ILE A 82 11.96 19.44 -19.08
CA ILE A 82 11.05 18.30 -18.94
C ILE A 82 9.68 18.78 -18.51
N GLY A 83 8.66 18.48 -19.30
CA GLY A 83 7.30 18.96 -19.10
C GLY A 83 7.13 20.46 -19.42
N ARG A 84 5.93 20.96 -19.12
CA ARG A 84 5.45 22.30 -19.46
C ARG A 84 4.57 22.84 -18.32
N PRO A 85 4.25 24.15 -18.27
CA PRO A 85 3.40 24.74 -17.23
C PRO A 85 2.03 24.04 -17.03
N SER A 86 1.49 23.44 -18.09
CA SER A 86 0.26 22.65 -18.07
C SER A 86 0.41 21.24 -17.48
N THR A 87 1.63 20.70 -17.37
CA THR A 87 1.88 19.30 -16.96
C THR A 87 2.56 19.17 -15.59
N TYR A 88 3.24 20.19 -15.07
CA TYR A 88 3.95 20.10 -13.77
C TYR A 88 3.06 19.59 -12.62
N ALA A 89 1.88 20.20 -12.42
CA ALA A 89 0.95 19.79 -11.37
C ALA A 89 0.35 18.39 -11.61
N SER A 90 0.12 17.99 -12.87
CA SER A 90 -0.45 16.68 -13.18
C SER A 90 0.58 15.55 -13.04
N ILE A 91 1.86 15.80 -13.39
CA ILE A 91 2.98 14.88 -13.18
C ILE A 91 3.18 14.60 -11.68
N ILE A 92 3.24 15.65 -10.85
CA ILE A 92 3.40 15.53 -9.39
C ILE A 92 2.22 14.78 -8.76
N ASN A 93 0.99 15.09 -9.16
CA ASN A 93 -0.19 14.35 -8.72
C ASN A 93 -0.14 12.88 -9.18
N ARG A 94 0.37 12.60 -10.39
CA ARG A 94 0.42 11.25 -10.94
C ARG A 94 1.41 10.34 -10.20
N ILE A 95 2.61 10.84 -9.88
CA ILE A 95 3.61 10.05 -9.13
C ILE A 95 3.20 9.79 -7.67
N GLN A 96 2.39 10.68 -7.07
CA GLN A 96 1.79 10.46 -5.74
C GLN A 96 0.62 9.47 -5.82
N GLN A 97 -0.30 9.63 -6.77
CA GLN A 97 -1.43 8.70 -6.98
C GLN A 97 -0.98 7.27 -7.34
N ALA A 98 0.17 7.12 -8.00
CA ALA A 98 0.78 5.83 -8.32
C ALA A 98 1.59 5.22 -7.15
N ALA A 99 1.65 5.90 -5.99
CA ALA A 99 2.45 5.52 -4.83
C ALA A 99 3.96 5.34 -5.14
N TYR A 100 4.49 6.08 -6.11
CA TYR A 100 5.94 6.19 -6.35
C TYR A 100 6.60 7.18 -5.39
N THR A 101 5.83 8.16 -4.89
CA THR A 101 6.31 9.09 -3.85
C THR A 101 5.27 9.26 -2.77
N PHE A 102 5.73 9.51 -1.55
CA PHE A 102 4.92 9.99 -0.44
C PHE A 102 5.46 11.32 0.07
N ARG A 103 4.63 12.09 0.78
CA ARG A 103 5.05 13.36 1.40
C ARG A 103 5.52 13.10 2.83
N LYS A 104 6.73 13.55 3.17
CA LYS A 104 7.18 13.69 4.55
C LYS A 104 7.48 15.15 4.82
N ASN A 105 6.66 15.78 5.65
CA ASN A 105 6.60 17.25 5.78
C ASN A 105 6.38 17.92 4.41
N LYS A 106 7.33 18.73 3.93
CA LYS A 106 7.29 19.39 2.61
C LYS A 106 8.06 18.64 1.51
N ALA A 107 8.75 17.55 1.86
CA ALA A 107 9.60 16.80 0.93
C ALA A 107 8.84 15.64 0.28
N LEU A 108 9.14 15.39 -0.98
CA LEU A 108 8.78 14.17 -1.70
C LEU A 108 9.83 13.10 -1.42
N VAL A 109 9.38 11.94 -0.95
CA VAL A 109 10.22 10.78 -0.67
C VAL A 109 9.85 9.65 -1.63
N PRO A 110 10.79 9.03 -2.36
CA PRO A 110 10.50 7.88 -3.21
C PRO A 110 10.14 6.64 -2.37
N THR A 111 9.25 5.80 -2.88
CA THR A 111 8.97 4.48 -2.30
C THR A 111 9.88 3.41 -2.92
N TRP A 112 10.05 2.26 -2.25
CA TRP A 112 10.74 1.10 -2.83
C TRP A 112 10.10 0.62 -4.15
N THR A 113 8.80 0.83 -4.34
CA THR A 113 8.11 0.61 -5.62
C THR A 113 8.66 1.52 -6.72
N ALA A 114 8.97 2.78 -6.41
CA ALA A 114 9.63 3.67 -7.37
C ALA A 114 11.05 3.21 -7.70
N PHE A 115 11.83 2.73 -6.72
CA PHE A 115 13.15 2.13 -7.00
C PHE A 115 13.03 0.95 -7.96
N ALA A 116 12.05 0.04 -7.76
CA ALA A 116 11.84 -1.09 -8.66
C ALA A 116 11.43 -0.67 -10.08
N VAL A 117 10.57 0.35 -10.22
CA VAL A 117 10.15 0.85 -11.54
C VAL A 117 11.24 1.66 -12.23
N VAL A 118 11.97 2.52 -11.51
CA VAL A 118 13.10 3.28 -12.08
C VAL A 118 14.19 2.32 -12.52
N ARG A 119 14.58 1.34 -11.69
CA ARG A 119 15.54 0.31 -12.04
C ARG A 119 15.11 -0.51 -13.27
N LEU A 120 13.84 -0.91 -13.36
CA LEU A 120 13.30 -1.58 -14.55
C LEU A 120 13.50 -0.74 -15.82
N MET A 121 13.21 0.57 -15.73
CA MET A 121 13.34 1.48 -16.84
C MET A 121 14.81 1.77 -17.19
N GLU A 122 15.69 1.89 -16.21
CA GLU A 122 17.13 2.13 -16.42
C GLU A 122 17.84 0.88 -16.99
N GLU A 123 17.52 -0.33 -16.51
CA GLU A 123 18.16 -1.57 -17.00
C GLU A 123 17.65 -2.01 -18.38
N HIS A 124 16.39 -1.77 -18.74
CA HIS A 124 15.78 -2.30 -19.98
C HIS A 124 15.27 -1.24 -20.97
N PHE A 125 15.08 0.01 -20.54
CA PHE A 125 14.44 1.07 -21.35
C PHE A 125 15.18 2.42 -21.21
N ALA A 126 16.49 2.41 -20.92
CA ALA A 126 17.28 3.57 -20.49
C ALA A 126 17.00 4.84 -21.31
N HIS A 127 17.01 4.70 -22.64
CA HIS A 127 16.76 5.79 -23.59
C HIS A 127 15.44 6.55 -23.34
N PHE A 128 14.38 5.86 -22.90
CA PHE A 128 13.07 6.49 -22.63
C PHE A 128 13.00 7.23 -21.30
N VAL A 129 13.95 7.02 -20.38
CA VAL A 129 14.05 7.75 -19.09
C VAL A 129 15.19 8.75 -19.06
N GLU A 130 15.99 8.84 -20.13
CA GLU A 130 16.95 9.92 -20.30
C GLU A 130 16.28 11.30 -20.33
N TYR A 131 16.87 12.24 -19.60
CA TYR A 131 16.38 13.62 -19.51
C TYR A 131 16.44 14.33 -20.87
N THR A 132 17.47 14.04 -21.68
CA THR A 132 17.67 14.53 -23.05
C THR A 132 16.57 14.06 -23.99
N PHE A 133 16.27 12.77 -24.01
CA PHE A 133 15.19 12.19 -24.81
C PHE A 133 13.82 12.80 -24.42
N THR A 134 13.54 12.87 -23.12
CA THR A 134 12.27 13.41 -22.63
C THR A 134 12.08 14.88 -23.04
N LYS A 135 13.15 15.69 -22.98
CA LYS A 135 13.14 17.07 -23.48
C LYS A 135 12.89 17.12 -24.99
N GLN A 136 13.64 16.34 -25.78
CA GLN A 136 13.48 16.29 -27.24
C GLN A 136 12.07 15.88 -27.66
N MET A 137 11.44 14.96 -26.92
CA MET A 137 10.03 14.57 -27.14
C MET A 137 9.07 15.75 -26.92
N GLU A 138 9.25 16.54 -25.87
CA GLU A 138 8.39 17.71 -25.61
C GLU A 138 8.61 18.80 -26.68
N ASP A 139 9.86 19.05 -27.07
CA ASP A 139 10.22 20.02 -28.12
C ASP A 139 9.65 19.59 -29.50
N ASP A 140 9.71 18.29 -29.83
CA ASP A 140 9.09 17.68 -31.02
C ASP A 140 7.55 17.83 -31.03
N LEU A 141 6.90 17.74 -29.87
CA LEU A 141 5.46 17.92 -29.75
C LEU A 141 5.06 19.39 -29.94
N ASP A 142 5.89 20.34 -29.51
CA ASP A 142 5.72 21.76 -29.77
C ASP A 142 5.92 22.08 -31.27
N GLU A 143 6.90 21.47 -31.96
CA GLU A 143 7.05 21.55 -33.43
C GLU A 143 5.81 21.02 -34.17
N ILE A 144 5.22 19.91 -33.71
CA ILE A 144 3.97 19.36 -34.27
C ILE A 144 2.81 20.34 -34.04
N ALA A 145 2.71 20.94 -32.86
CA ALA A 145 1.68 21.94 -32.55
C ALA A 145 1.79 23.20 -33.41
N ASN A 146 3.02 23.63 -33.72
CA ASN A 146 3.33 24.74 -34.63
C ASN A 146 3.21 24.37 -36.12
N GLY A 147 2.92 23.10 -36.46
CA GLY A 147 2.79 22.63 -37.84
C GLY A 147 4.13 22.44 -38.58
N GLN A 148 5.25 22.46 -37.86
CA GLN A 148 6.60 22.30 -38.41
C GLN A 148 6.96 20.83 -38.65
N LYS A 149 6.38 19.90 -37.88
CA LYS A 149 6.69 18.46 -37.91
C LYS A 149 5.44 17.60 -38.13
N ASN A 150 5.57 16.48 -38.86
CA ASN A 150 4.43 15.62 -39.18
C ASN A 150 4.11 14.64 -38.04
N ARG A 151 2.91 14.76 -37.45
CA ARG A 151 2.41 13.89 -36.38
C ARG A 151 2.41 12.39 -36.71
N GLN A 152 2.02 11.99 -37.92
CA GLN A 152 1.93 10.57 -38.28
C GLN A 152 3.31 9.93 -38.46
N GLU A 153 4.24 10.69 -39.03
CA GLU A 153 5.64 10.30 -39.18
C GLU A 153 6.32 10.17 -37.82
N TYR A 154 6.17 11.18 -36.94
CA TYR A 154 6.66 11.14 -35.57
C TYR A 154 6.17 9.90 -34.81
N LEU A 155 4.85 9.63 -34.82
CA LEU A 155 4.28 8.47 -34.14
C LEU A 155 4.76 7.13 -34.73
N ARG A 156 4.96 7.04 -36.06
CA ARG A 156 5.53 5.86 -36.70
C ARG A 156 6.98 5.65 -36.25
N ASN A 157 7.79 6.71 -36.25
CA ASN A 157 9.20 6.63 -35.89
C ASN A 157 9.39 6.29 -34.41
N PHE A 158 8.59 6.86 -33.51
CA PHE A 158 8.59 6.52 -32.08
C PHE A 158 8.17 5.07 -31.82
N TRP A 159 7.11 4.59 -32.47
CA TRP A 159 6.57 3.26 -32.24
C TRP A 159 7.40 2.15 -32.89
N SER A 160 7.69 2.28 -34.18
CA SER A 160 8.34 1.24 -35.00
C SER A 160 9.84 1.44 -35.20
N GLY A 161 10.36 2.64 -34.91
CA GLY A 161 11.75 3.01 -35.17
C GLY A 161 11.97 3.51 -36.60
N ASN A 162 13.15 4.09 -36.84
CA ASN A 162 13.58 4.59 -38.15
C ASN A 162 14.98 4.04 -38.51
N GLY A 163 15.08 2.71 -38.61
CA GLY A 163 16.34 1.98 -38.81
C GLY A 163 16.88 1.32 -37.54
N GLU A 164 16.51 1.85 -36.37
CA GLU A 164 16.75 1.27 -35.05
C GLU A 164 15.46 0.65 -34.47
N SER A 165 15.57 -0.08 -33.35
CA SER A 165 14.41 -0.66 -32.66
C SER A 165 13.56 0.43 -31.98
N GLY A 166 12.38 0.73 -32.53
CA GLY A 166 11.39 1.58 -31.85
C GLY A 166 10.81 0.93 -30.58
N LEU A 167 9.91 1.65 -29.90
CA LEU A 167 9.30 1.20 -28.64
C LEU A 167 8.72 -0.21 -28.72
N SER A 168 8.10 -0.61 -29.84
CA SER A 168 7.55 -1.97 -29.98
C SER A 168 8.63 -3.05 -29.90
N GLY A 169 9.78 -2.84 -30.57
CA GLY A 169 10.89 -3.79 -30.56
C GLY A 169 11.55 -3.89 -29.19
N MET A 170 11.66 -2.78 -28.46
CA MET A 170 12.16 -2.80 -27.08
C MET A 170 11.20 -3.50 -26.11
N ILE A 171 9.87 -3.36 -26.30
CA ILE A 171 8.88 -4.09 -25.49
C ILE A 171 8.98 -5.60 -25.75
N ASP A 172 9.10 -6.02 -27.02
CA ASP A 172 9.21 -7.44 -27.37
C ASP A 172 10.49 -8.06 -26.79
N ALA A 173 11.64 -7.38 -26.92
CA ALA A 173 12.90 -7.83 -26.32
C ALA A 173 12.91 -7.78 -24.78
N GLY A 174 12.25 -6.77 -24.18
CA GLY A 174 12.07 -6.67 -22.73
C GLY A 174 11.23 -7.81 -22.17
N MET A 175 10.12 -8.15 -22.81
CA MET A 175 9.23 -9.24 -22.37
C MET A 175 9.89 -10.63 -22.34
N GLU A 176 10.94 -10.85 -23.13
CA GLU A 176 11.73 -12.09 -23.12
C GLU A 176 12.88 -12.06 -22.09
N SER A 177 13.42 -10.89 -21.76
CA SER A 177 14.64 -10.73 -20.94
C SER A 177 14.41 -10.29 -19.49
N ILE A 178 13.29 -9.62 -19.18
CA ILE A 178 13.00 -9.10 -17.83
C ILE A 178 12.60 -10.25 -16.89
N ASP A 179 13.37 -10.46 -15.81
CA ASP A 179 12.92 -11.23 -14.64
C ASP A 179 12.35 -10.27 -13.55
N PRO A 180 11.01 -10.22 -13.36
CA PRO A 180 10.40 -9.37 -12.34
C PRO A 180 10.87 -9.69 -10.92
N ALA A 181 11.34 -10.92 -10.65
CA ALA A 181 11.81 -11.33 -9.34
C ALA A 181 13.21 -10.78 -9.00
N GLN A 182 14.05 -10.49 -10.00
CA GLN A 182 15.36 -9.83 -9.79
C GLN A 182 15.24 -8.31 -9.73
N ILE A 183 14.42 -7.72 -10.61
CA ILE A 183 14.16 -6.27 -10.61
C ILE A 183 13.59 -5.80 -9.27
N CYS A 184 12.64 -6.55 -8.71
CA CYS A 184 12.03 -6.27 -7.41
C CYS A 184 12.87 -6.74 -6.22
N ARG A 185 14.12 -7.18 -6.41
CA ARG A 185 15.03 -7.69 -5.36
C ARG A 185 16.24 -6.77 -5.22
N PHE A 186 16.42 -6.21 -4.02
CA PHE A 186 17.51 -5.32 -3.68
C PHE A 186 18.37 -5.94 -2.57
N PRO A 187 19.69 -6.13 -2.77
CA PRO A 187 20.57 -6.47 -1.66
C PRO A 187 20.57 -5.30 -0.66
N MET A 188 20.64 -5.61 0.63
CA MET A 188 20.71 -4.59 1.67
C MET A 188 22.05 -4.63 2.41
N PRO A 189 22.66 -3.47 2.74
CA PRO A 189 22.29 -2.11 2.34
C PRO A 189 22.42 -1.87 0.83
N TYR A 190 21.46 -1.15 0.24
CA TYR A 190 21.36 -1.00 -1.23
C TYR A 190 22.48 -0.13 -1.85
N ALA A 191 22.98 0.88 -1.12
CA ALA A 191 23.90 1.87 -1.67
C ALA A 191 25.24 2.03 -0.90
N ASN A 192 25.35 1.46 0.30
CA ASN A 192 26.47 1.71 1.23
C ASN A 192 26.91 0.42 1.95
N GLY A 193 27.84 -0.35 1.39
CA GLY A 193 28.50 -1.48 2.07
C GLY A 193 28.30 -2.84 1.41
N GLY A 194 28.94 -3.86 1.99
CA GLY A 194 28.69 -5.28 1.65
C GLY A 194 27.36 -5.77 2.25
N PRO A 195 26.84 -6.94 1.82
CA PRO A 195 25.55 -7.43 2.26
C PRO A 195 25.46 -7.59 3.78
N TRP A 196 24.49 -6.93 4.41
CA TRP A 196 24.20 -7.08 5.84
C TRP A 196 23.67 -8.49 6.11
N LYS A 197 24.03 -9.05 7.27
CA LYS A 197 23.62 -10.40 7.67
C LYS A 197 22.86 -10.39 8.98
N PHE A 198 21.67 -10.95 8.94
CA PHE A 198 20.85 -11.23 10.11
C PHE A 198 20.86 -12.73 10.39
N ARG A 199 21.36 -13.15 11.56
CA ARG A 199 21.51 -14.58 11.92
C ARG A 199 22.25 -15.39 10.83
N ASP A 200 23.41 -14.88 10.39
CA ASP A 200 24.26 -15.40 9.32
C ASP A 200 23.65 -15.43 7.90
N GLN A 201 22.41 -14.98 7.72
CA GLN A 201 21.72 -14.94 6.43
C GLN A 201 21.71 -13.51 5.84
N GLU A 202 22.02 -13.38 4.55
CA GLU A 202 22.02 -12.09 3.87
C GLU A 202 20.62 -11.46 3.84
N VAL A 203 20.55 -10.18 4.18
CA VAL A 203 19.31 -9.41 4.18
C VAL A 203 19.03 -8.86 2.78
N VAL A 204 17.81 -9.10 2.31
CA VAL A 204 17.35 -8.71 0.99
C VAL A 204 16.01 -7.99 1.11
N LEU A 205 15.88 -6.83 0.49
CA LEU A 205 14.59 -6.15 0.35
C LEU A 205 13.88 -6.64 -0.91
N ARG A 206 12.61 -7.00 -0.78
CA ARG A 206 11.74 -7.32 -1.92
C ARG A 206 10.52 -6.43 -1.98
N VAL A 207 10.19 -5.98 -3.20
CA VAL A 207 8.94 -5.25 -3.47
C VAL A 207 7.86 -6.26 -3.86
N GLY A 208 6.88 -6.47 -2.98
CA GLY A 208 5.78 -7.40 -3.19
C GLY A 208 4.45 -6.72 -3.52
N ARG A 209 3.45 -7.54 -3.86
CA ARG A 209 2.06 -7.09 -4.07
C ARG A 209 1.45 -6.37 -2.86
N TYR A 210 1.94 -6.66 -1.66
CA TYR A 210 1.44 -6.14 -0.39
C TYR A 210 2.40 -5.10 0.24
N GLY A 211 3.27 -4.49 -0.58
CA GLY A 211 4.30 -3.55 -0.12
C GLY A 211 5.70 -4.18 -0.03
N PRO A 212 6.70 -3.37 0.35
CA PRO A 212 8.07 -3.81 0.52
C PRO A 212 8.28 -4.58 1.85
N TYR A 213 9.16 -5.58 1.82
CA TYR A 213 9.54 -6.35 3.00
C TYR A 213 11.01 -6.76 2.94
N LEU A 214 11.63 -6.94 4.10
CA LEU A 214 12.92 -7.59 4.27
C LEU A 214 12.73 -9.10 4.34
N GLU A 215 13.66 -9.84 3.76
CA GLU A 215 13.80 -11.28 3.80
C GLU A 215 15.24 -11.63 4.20
N ALA A 216 15.38 -12.44 5.25
CA ALA A 216 16.63 -13.08 5.68
C ALA A 216 16.33 -14.57 5.82
N GLY A 217 16.68 -15.33 4.78
CA GLY A 217 16.29 -16.74 4.63
C GLY A 217 14.79 -16.97 4.74
N GLU A 218 14.35 -17.56 5.86
CA GLU A 218 12.94 -17.83 6.15
C GLU A 218 12.23 -16.68 6.88
N ILE A 219 13.00 -15.80 7.55
CA ILE A 219 12.46 -14.70 8.36
C ILE A 219 12.08 -13.54 7.44
N ARG A 220 10.86 -13.02 7.61
CA ARG A 220 10.34 -11.88 6.84
C ARG A 220 9.80 -10.79 7.74
N GLY A 221 10.17 -9.55 7.45
CA GLY A 221 9.69 -8.35 8.15
C GLY A 221 9.16 -7.32 7.17
N ASN A 222 7.87 -6.95 7.28
CA ASN A 222 7.29 -5.90 6.44
C ASN A 222 7.88 -4.53 6.79
N ILE A 223 8.23 -3.75 5.77
CA ILE A 223 8.72 -2.39 5.95
C ILE A 223 7.52 -1.43 6.01
N PRO A 224 7.44 -0.51 6.99
CA PRO A 224 6.38 0.49 7.05
C PRO A 224 6.38 1.40 5.81
N GLU A 225 5.19 1.71 5.26
CA GLU A 225 5.06 2.53 4.03
C GLU A 225 5.58 3.98 4.20
N GLU A 226 5.61 4.50 5.44
CA GLU A 226 6.10 5.84 5.77
C GLU A 226 7.61 5.90 6.08
N LEU A 227 8.30 4.74 6.15
CA LEU A 227 9.74 4.71 6.39
C LEU A 227 10.49 5.16 5.14
N CYS A 228 11.34 6.18 5.28
CA CYS A 228 12.13 6.66 4.14
C CYS A 228 13.22 5.64 3.76
N PRO A 229 13.51 5.43 2.46
CA PRO A 229 14.56 4.49 2.04
C PRO A 229 15.94 4.78 2.61
N ASP A 230 16.29 6.06 2.78
CA ASP A 230 17.55 6.51 3.39
C ASP A 230 17.55 6.41 4.94
N GLU A 231 16.39 6.21 5.54
CA GLU A 231 16.24 5.96 6.98
C GLU A 231 16.33 4.46 7.34
N LEU A 232 16.43 3.55 6.35
CA LEU A 232 16.53 2.11 6.57
C LEU A 232 17.99 1.69 6.83
N ASP A 233 18.45 1.96 8.04
CA ASP A 233 19.78 1.59 8.55
C ASP A 233 19.83 0.15 9.10
N GLU A 234 21.04 -0.31 9.43
CA GLU A 234 21.29 -1.64 10.03
C GLU A 234 20.40 -1.89 11.26
N LYS A 235 20.26 -0.88 12.13
CA LYS A 235 19.46 -0.96 13.36
C LYS A 235 17.98 -1.19 13.08
N LYS A 236 17.39 -0.46 12.13
CA LYS A 236 15.98 -0.67 11.75
C LYS A 236 15.77 -1.95 10.96
N MET A 237 16.74 -2.38 10.16
CA MET A 237 16.67 -3.70 9.51
C MET A 237 16.61 -4.82 10.55
N ASP A 238 17.47 -4.76 11.57
CA ASP A 238 17.47 -5.71 12.68
C ASP A 238 16.17 -5.63 13.50
N GLU A 239 15.65 -4.44 13.79
CA GLU A 239 14.36 -4.27 14.49
C GLU A 239 13.20 -4.90 13.70
N ILE A 240 13.11 -4.63 12.39
CA ILE A 240 12.07 -5.15 11.50
C ILE A 240 12.17 -6.69 11.38
N LEU A 241 13.38 -7.25 11.29
CA LEU A 241 13.60 -8.69 11.20
C LEU A 241 13.39 -9.40 12.55
N GLN A 242 13.74 -8.78 13.68
CA GLN A 242 13.40 -9.28 15.02
C GLN A 242 11.88 -9.28 15.24
N ALA A 243 11.19 -8.22 14.85
CA ALA A 243 9.72 -8.15 14.91
C ALA A 243 9.04 -9.14 13.95
N GLY A 244 9.68 -9.45 12.81
CA GLY A 244 9.31 -10.56 11.93
C GLY A 244 9.44 -11.92 12.62
N ALA A 245 10.62 -12.20 13.18
CA ALA A 245 10.90 -13.44 13.90
C ALA A 245 9.93 -13.68 15.08
N ARG A 246 9.62 -12.65 15.88
CA ARG A 246 8.66 -12.76 16.99
C ARG A 246 7.23 -13.10 16.56
N LYS A 247 6.81 -12.80 15.32
CA LYS A 247 5.46 -13.14 14.82
C LYS A 247 5.31 -14.62 14.46
N ASP A 248 6.41 -15.31 14.24
CA ASP A 248 6.47 -16.76 14.07
C ASP A 248 7.04 -17.48 15.32
N GLU A 249 7.39 -16.74 16.38
CA GLU A 249 7.68 -17.29 17.69
C GLU A 249 6.36 -17.58 18.44
N PRO A 250 6.17 -18.78 19.03
CA PRO A 250 4.97 -19.07 19.79
C PRO A 250 4.98 -18.34 21.14
N LEU A 251 3.84 -17.78 21.55
CA LEU A 251 3.67 -17.23 22.91
C LEU A 251 3.91 -18.29 24.00
N GLY A 252 3.75 -19.56 23.64
CA GLY A 252 3.97 -20.71 24.49
C GLY A 252 3.22 -21.93 23.98
N HIS A 253 3.18 -22.97 24.81
CA HIS A 253 2.50 -24.22 24.50
C HIS A 253 1.18 -24.32 25.28
N CYS A 254 0.13 -24.82 24.63
CA CYS A 254 -1.15 -25.08 25.29
C CYS A 254 -1.00 -26.19 26.33
N SER A 255 -1.22 -25.90 27.61
CA SER A 255 -1.10 -26.87 28.72
C SER A 255 -1.92 -28.16 28.52
N ALA A 256 -3.06 -28.08 27.81
CA ALA A 256 -3.94 -29.21 27.55
C ALA A 256 -3.60 -30.05 26.30
N THR A 257 -2.79 -29.53 25.36
CA THR A 257 -2.50 -30.21 24.07
C THR A 257 -1.04 -30.18 23.64
N SER A 258 -0.16 -29.52 24.39
CA SER A 258 1.26 -29.26 24.10
C SER A 258 1.56 -28.54 22.76
N LYS A 259 0.52 -28.15 22.01
CA LYS A 259 0.66 -27.46 20.72
C LYS A 259 1.09 -26.00 20.91
N PRO A 260 1.95 -25.45 20.03
CA PRO A 260 2.32 -24.05 20.05
C PRO A 260 1.10 -23.15 19.81
N ILE A 261 1.10 -21.98 20.44
CA ILE A 261 0.11 -20.93 20.28
C ILE A 261 0.80 -19.69 19.70
N PHE A 262 0.28 -19.17 18.58
CA PHE A 262 0.76 -17.97 17.90
C PHE A 262 -0.30 -16.87 17.93
N ILE A 263 0.11 -15.61 17.89
CA ILE A 263 -0.78 -14.48 17.60
C ILE A 263 -0.46 -13.96 16.20
N LYS A 264 -1.46 -13.93 15.33
CA LYS A 264 -1.30 -13.49 13.93
C LYS A 264 -2.41 -12.52 13.54
N SER A 265 -2.11 -11.63 12.60
CA SER A 265 -3.05 -10.61 12.10
C SER A 265 -3.65 -11.02 10.76
N GLY A 266 -4.97 -10.95 10.63
CA GLY A 266 -5.69 -11.39 9.44
C GLY A 266 -6.76 -10.41 8.96
N ARG A 267 -7.40 -10.73 7.83
CA ARG A 267 -8.45 -9.91 7.17
C ARG A 267 -9.68 -9.55 8.02
N PHE A 268 -9.81 -10.12 9.23
CA PHE A 268 -10.92 -9.89 10.14
C PHE A 268 -10.46 -9.35 11.51
N GLY A 269 -9.20 -8.91 11.61
CA GLY A 269 -8.56 -8.50 12.87
C GLY A 269 -7.50 -9.49 13.35
N PRO A 270 -6.88 -9.23 14.52
CA PRO A 270 -5.94 -10.14 15.16
C PRO A 270 -6.63 -11.42 15.64
N TYR A 271 -5.91 -12.54 15.60
CA TYR A 271 -6.38 -13.84 16.03
C TYR A 271 -5.26 -14.69 16.64
N VAL A 272 -5.63 -15.51 17.61
CA VAL A 272 -4.83 -16.60 18.16
C VAL A 272 -4.92 -17.80 17.23
N GLN A 273 -3.80 -18.48 16.98
CA GLN A 273 -3.72 -19.76 16.28
C GLN A 273 -3.10 -20.82 17.18
N ARG A 274 -3.79 -21.95 17.40
CA ARG A 274 -3.26 -23.16 18.05
C ARG A 274 -2.86 -24.19 17.01
N GLY A 275 -1.62 -24.68 17.10
CA GLY A 275 -1.04 -25.64 16.16
C GLY A 275 -0.37 -24.98 14.96
N ASP A 276 0.63 -25.67 14.43
CA ASP A 276 1.42 -25.22 13.29
C ASP A 276 0.64 -25.35 11.97
N SER A 277 0.87 -24.41 11.06
CA SER A 277 0.36 -24.44 9.69
C SER A 277 1.02 -25.52 8.84
N GLU A 278 2.19 -26.03 9.23
CA GLU A 278 2.90 -27.11 8.54
C GLU A 278 2.47 -28.53 8.97
N SER A 279 1.71 -28.65 10.06
CA SER A 279 1.23 -29.96 10.53
C SER A 279 0.04 -30.47 9.71
N ASP A 280 -0.10 -31.80 9.58
CA ASP A 280 -1.24 -32.46 8.89
C ASP A 280 -2.60 -32.20 9.60
N GLU A 281 -2.57 -31.69 10.83
CA GLU A 281 -3.77 -31.34 11.59
C GLU A 281 -4.18 -29.89 11.33
N LYS A 282 -5.49 -29.65 11.15
CA LYS A 282 -5.99 -28.29 10.87
C LYS A 282 -5.77 -27.38 12.08
N PRO A 283 -5.02 -26.28 11.96
CA PRO A 283 -4.84 -25.33 13.04
C PRO A 283 -6.15 -24.65 13.43
N GLU A 284 -6.26 -24.28 14.70
CA GLU A 284 -7.46 -23.74 15.30
C GLU A 284 -7.29 -22.26 15.62
N PHE A 285 -8.13 -21.43 15.00
CA PHE A 285 -8.03 -19.97 15.12
C PHE A 285 -9.12 -19.39 16.01
N ALA A 286 -8.82 -18.52 16.98
CA ALA A 286 -9.81 -17.72 17.72
C ALA A 286 -9.52 -16.23 17.55
N SER A 287 -10.54 -15.44 17.19
CA SER A 287 -10.40 -13.99 17.11
C SER A 287 -10.32 -13.37 18.50
N LEU A 288 -9.48 -12.34 18.66
CA LEU A 288 -9.44 -11.53 19.87
C LEU A 288 -10.79 -10.82 20.10
N LEU A 289 -11.02 -10.36 21.33
CA LEU A 289 -12.13 -9.46 21.63
C LEU A 289 -11.84 -8.06 21.05
N LYS A 290 -12.90 -7.27 20.86
CA LYS A 290 -12.84 -5.97 20.18
C LYS A 290 -11.86 -4.98 20.83
N ASP A 291 -11.69 -5.10 22.14
CA ASP A 291 -10.96 -4.16 22.99
C ASP A 291 -9.64 -4.78 23.54
N MET A 292 -9.23 -5.94 23.00
CA MET A 292 -7.95 -6.60 23.34
C MET A 292 -6.84 -6.25 22.33
N GLU A 293 -5.71 -5.76 22.83
CA GLU A 293 -4.51 -5.54 22.03
C GLU A 293 -3.65 -6.81 21.92
N PRO A 294 -3.01 -7.10 20.77
CA PRO A 294 -2.21 -8.31 20.56
C PRO A 294 -1.14 -8.56 21.63
N ASP A 295 -0.46 -7.50 22.07
CA ASP A 295 0.68 -7.59 22.98
C ASP A 295 0.26 -7.82 24.44
N SER A 296 -1.02 -7.62 24.76
CA SER A 296 -1.60 -7.85 26.10
C SER A 296 -2.02 -9.30 26.37
N VAL A 297 -2.04 -10.14 25.33
CA VAL A 297 -2.58 -11.51 25.41
C VAL A 297 -1.51 -12.46 25.93
N THR A 298 -1.80 -13.14 27.05
CA THR A 298 -0.96 -14.24 27.58
C THR A 298 -1.41 -15.60 27.04
N VAL A 299 -0.61 -16.64 27.28
CA VAL A 299 -0.92 -18.05 26.93
C VAL A 299 -2.28 -18.48 27.50
N ASP A 300 -2.59 -18.12 28.74
CA ASP A 300 -3.85 -18.49 29.40
C ASP A 300 -5.05 -17.81 28.75
N VAL A 301 -4.96 -16.50 28.46
CA VAL A 301 -6.01 -15.76 27.74
C VAL A 301 -6.21 -16.34 26.34
N ALA A 302 -5.12 -16.71 25.66
CA ALA A 302 -5.19 -17.36 24.35
C ALA A 302 -5.91 -18.72 24.39
N ILE A 303 -5.72 -19.52 25.44
CA ILE A 303 -6.46 -20.77 25.68
C ILE A 303 -7.95 -20.47 25.92
N GLN A 304 -8.28 -19.45 26.73
CA GLN A 304 -9.66 -19.06 27.00
C GLN A 304 -10.39 -18.57 25.74
N LEU A 305 -9.73 -17.79 24.87
CA LEU A 305 -10.28 -17.36 23.58
C LEU A 305 -10.61 -18.55 22.65
N LEU A 306 -9.78 -19.61 22.66
CA LEU A 306 -10.05 -20.84 21.93
C LEU A 306 -11.28 -21.58 22.49
N GLN A 307 -11.42 -21.64 23.82
CA GLN A 307 -12.62 -22.21 24.47
C GLN A 307 -13.90 -21.42 24.13
N LEU A 308 -13.84 -20.08 24.08
CA LEU A 308 -14.99 -19.25 23.66
C LEU A 308 -15.43 -19.52 22.21
N LYS A 309 -14.53 -19.96 21.32
CA LYS A 309 -14.91 -20.38 19.97
C LYS A 309 -15.58 -21.76 19.93
N GLU A 310 -15.09 -22.71 20.72
CA GLU A 310 -15.70 -24.05 20.84
C GLU A 310 -17.07 -23.99 21.58
N GLY A 311 -17.22 -22.95 22.41
CA GLY A 311 -18.44 -22.57 23.10
C GLY A 311 -18.37 -22.92 24.59
N ARG A 312 -17.84 -22.00 25.41
CA ARG A 312 -17.71 -22.15 26.88
C ARG A 312 -19.08 -22.51 27.47
N VAL A 313 -19.16 -23.67 28.12
CA VAL A 313 -20.39 -24.15 28.76
C VAL A 313 -20.57 -23.40 30.08
N CYS A 314 -21.63 -22.59 30.18
CA CYS A 314 -21.92 -21.75 31.36
C CYS A 314 -23.15 -22.23 32.15
N GLY A 315 -23.54 -23.50 31.97
CA GLY A 315 -24.65 -24.13 32.69
C GLY A 315 -25.73 -24.71 31.80
N THR A 316 -26.93 -24.83 32.36
CA THR A 316 -28.12 -25.45 31.77
C THR A 316 -29.37 -24.58 31.94
N THR A 317 -30.28 -24.62 30.97
CA THR A 317 -31.63 -24.06 31.15
C THR A 317 -32.47 -24.96 32.06
N ALA A 318 -33.59 -24.45 32.57
CA ALA A 318 -34.58 -25.26 33.30
C ALA A 318 -35.13 -26.45 32.47
N GLU A 319 -34.97 -26.40 31.15
CA GLU A 319 -35.33 -27.47 30.19
C GLU A 319 -34.17 -28.46 29.94
N GLY A 320 -33.07 -28.38 30.69
CA GLY A 320 -31.90 -29.27 30.59
C GLY A 320 -30.96 -28.99 29.40
N GLN A 321 -31.16 -27.89 28.67
CA GLN A 321 -30.34 -27.56 27.49
C GLN A 321 -29.05 -26.84 27.90
N LYS A 322 -27.90 -27.27 27.37
CA LYS A 322 -26.60 -26.65 27.68
C LYS A 322 -26.48 -25.24 27.08
N ILE A 323 -26.23 -24.25 27.93
CA ILE A 323 -25.97 -22.86 27.52
C ILE A 323 -24.48 -22.73 27.16
N ARG A 324 -24.19 -22.15 25.98
CA ARG A 324 -22.82 -21.87 25.54
C ARG A 324 -22.61 -20.40 25.19
N VAL A 325 -21.51 -19.80 25.63
CA VAL A 325 -21.05 -18.46 25.24
C VAL A 325 -20.15 -18.58 24.00
N PHE A 326 -20.34 -17.69 23.02
CA PHE A 326 -19.56 -17.61 21.79
C PHE A 326 -19.10 -16.18 21.49
N ASN A 327 -17.90 -16.03 20.92
CA ASN A 327 -17.47 -14.78 20.28
C ASN A 327 -17.83 -14.79 18.78
N GLY A 328 -18.60 -13.79 18.32
CA GLY A 328 -19.08 -13.68 16.95
C GLY A 328 -18.82 -12.32 16.30
N ARG A 329 -19.13 -12.21 15.01
CA ARG A 329 -18.93 -10.97 14.21
C ARG A 329 -19.57 -9.72 14.83
N TYR A 330 -20.64 -9.88 15.60
CA TYR A 330 -21.42 -8.79 16.20
C TYR A 330 -21.23 -8.71 17.72
N GLY A 331 -20.11 -9.24 18.24
CA GLY A 331 -19.82 -9.32 19.66
C GLY A 331 -20.17 -10.68 20.27
N LEU A 332 -20.12 -10.71 21.60
CA LEU A 332 -20.37 -11.89 22.43
C LEU A 332 -21.87 -12.24 22.46
N TYR A 333 -22.18 -13.54 22.38
CA TYR A 333 -23.56 -14.02 22.49
C TYR A 333 -23.65 -15.38 23.19
N ILE A 334 -24.73 -15.59 23.94
CA ILE A 334 -25.13 -16.91 24.45
C ILE A 334 -26.02 -17.62 23.44
N LYS A 335 -25.93 -18.95 23.44
CA LYS A 335 -26.77 -19.85 22.66
C LYS A 335 -27.23 -21.05 23.49
N ALA A 336 -28.53 -21.31 23.47
CA ALA A 336 -29.16 -22.52 24.00
C ALA A 336 -30.03 -23.14 22.89
N ASP A 337 -29.60 -24.26 22.32
CA ASP A 337 -30.13 -24.84 21.06
C ASP A 337 -30.36 -23.81 19.93
N LYS A 338 -31.61 -23.33 19.76
CA LYS A 338 -32.02 -22.32 18.76
C LYS A 338 -32.20 -20.91 19.34
N GLU A 339 -32.26 -20.77 20.66
CA GLU A 339 -32.27 -19.47 21.33
C GLU A 339 -30.88 -18.84 21.27
N THR A 340 -30.81 -17.56 20.90
CA THR A 340 -29.60 -16.73 21.06
C THR A 340 -29.95 -15.39 21.69
N ARG A 341 -29.02 -14.83 22.45
CA ARG A 341 -29.03 -13.47 23.01
C ARG A 341 -27.61 -12.92 23.02
N SER A 342 -27.43 -11.63 22.77
CA SER A 342 -26.14 -10.96 22.96
C SER A 342 -25.87 -10.74 24.45
N LEU A 343 -24.59 -10.72 24.85
CA LEU A 343 -24.17 -10.20 26.16
C LEU A 343 -24.15 -8.67 26.13
N GLU A 344 -24.19 -8.03 27.29
CA GLU A 344 -24.08 -6.57 27.43
C GLU A 344 -22.60 -6.15 27.61
N GLU A 345 -22.25 -4.88 27.34
CA GLU A 345 -20.86 -4.38 27.30
C GLU A 345 -20.14 -4.32 28.69
N GLY A 346 -20.70 -4.98 29.72
CA GLY A 346 -20.09 -5.14 31.03
C GLY A 346 -20.03 -6.59 31.55
N ASP A 347 -20.49 -7.57 30.77
CA ASP A 347 -20.43 -9.00 31.15
C ASP A 347 -19.08 -9.61 30.71
N ASP A 348 -18.23 -10.04 31.65
CA ASP A 348 -16.96 -10.71 31.34
C ASP A 348 -17.20 -12.10 30.73
N PRO A 349 -16.88 -12.35 29.44
CA PRO A 349 -17.11 -13.63 28.78
C PRO A 349 -16.43 -14.84 29.45
N PHE A 350 -15.32 -14.60 30.15
CA PHE A 350 -14.56 -15.65 30.83
C PHE A 350 -15.14 -16.01 32.20
N ALA A 351 -15.94 -15.12 32.80
CA ALA A 351 -16.53 -15.30 34.12
C ALA A 351 -18.05 -15.49 34.13
N VAL A 352 -18.84 -15.08 33.10
CA VAL A 352 -20.32 -15.07 33.16
C VAL A 352 -20.93 -16.34 33.77
N ASP A 353 -21.79 -16.12 34.78
CA ASP A 353 -22.49 -17.15 35.55
C ASP A 353 -23.77 -17.71 34.89
N GLU A 354 -24.21 -18.87 35.37
CA GLU A 354 -25.43 -19.54 34.91
C GLU A 354 -26.70 -18.71 35.15
N GLU A 355 -26.79 -18.01 36.28
CA GLU A 355 -27.95 -17.19 36.64
C GLU A 355 -28.15 -16.01 35.69
N ARG A 356 -27.06 -15.27 35.41
CA ARG A 356 -27.01 -14.19 34.42
C ARG A 356 -27.38 -14.70 33.02
N CYS A 357 -26.84 -15.85 32.63
CA CYS A 357 -27.20 -16.51 31.36
C CYS A 357 -28.71 -16.83 31.26
N ARG A 358 -29.30 -17.38 32.33
CA ARG A 358 -30.75 -17.68 32.38
C ARG A 358 -31.59 -16.41 32.32
N ALA A 359 -31.20 -15.36 33.05
CA ALA A 359 -31.89 -14.07 33.03
C ALA A 359 -31.93 -13.45 31.62
N LEU A 360 -30.80 -13.46 30.89
CA LEU A 360 -30.74 -12.97 29.51
C LEU A 360 -31.63 -13.78 28.54
N LEU A 361 -31.69 -15.11 28.68
CA LEU A 361 -32.57 -15.96 27.86
C LEU A 361 -34.05 -15.71 28.14
N ALA A 362 -34.43 -15.45 29.39
CA ALA A 362 -35.80 -15.15 29.80
C ALA A 362 -36.32 -13.81 29.23
N GLN A 363 -35.43 -12.87 28.88
CA GLN A 363 -35.84 -11.61 28.27
C GLN A 363 -36.49 -11.82 26.88
N PRO A 364 -37.58 -11.10 26.57
CA PRO A 364 -38.25 -11.20 25.28
C PRO A 364 -37.33 -10.72 24.14
N LYS A 365 -37.43 -11.40 22.99
CA LYS A 365 -36.60 -11.10 21.81
C LYS A 365 -36.89 -9.69 21.28
N LYS A 366 -36.03 -8.71 21.64
CA LYS A 366 -35.89 -7.43 20.92
C LYS A 366 -35.44 -7.72 19.48
N ARG A 367 -36.39 -7.99 18.58
CA ARG A 367 -36.11 -8.21 17.16
C ARG A 367 -35.42 -6.96 16.61
N GLY A 368 -34.23 -7.13 16.03
CA GLY A 368 -33.40 -6.07 15.41
C GLY A 368 -33.97 -5.46 14.13
N ARG A 369 -35.27 -5.21 14.07
CA ARG A 369 -35.86 -4.12 13.29
C ARG A 369 -36.37 -3.13 14.32
N ALA A 370 -35.72 -1.97 14.42
CA ALA A 370 -36.39 -0.80 14.94
C ALA A 370 -37.75 -0.67 14.23
N ALA A 371 -38.82 -0.40 14.98
CA ALA A 371 -40.09 -0.05 14.37
C ALA A 371 -39.83 1.12 13.40
N ALA A 372 -40.50 1.13 12.25
CA ALA A 372 -40.32 2.22 11.29
C ALA A 372 -40.62 3.54 12.01
N LYS A 373 -39.66 4.46 12.02
CA LYS A 373 -39.88 5.81 12.55
C LYS A 373 -41.09 6.40 11.81
N PRO A 374 -41.97 7.17 12.49
CA PRO A 374 -43.03 7.90 11.81
C PRO A 374 -42.42 8.82 10.72
N PRO A 375 -43.17 9.12 9.65
CA PRO A 375 -42.73 10.07 8.64
C PRO A 375 -42.44 11.44 9.28
N ILE A 376 -41.42 12.12 8.78
CA ILE A 376 -40.98 13.44 9.25
C ILE A 376 -42.00 14.50 8.81
N GLN A 377 -42.46 14.42 7.57
CA GLN A 377 -43.51 15.28 7.01
C GLN A 377 -44.37 14.48 6.02
N VAL A 378 -45.62 14.91 5.87
CA VAL A 378 -46.59 14.38 4.91
C VAL A 378 -47.24 15.56 4.18
N PHE A 379 -47.24 15.52 2.85
CA PHE A 379 -47.90 16.49 1.98
C PHE A 379 -48.99 15.81 1.18
N GLU A 380 -50.24 16.19 1.39
CA GLU A 380 -51.39 15.68 0.64
C GLU A 380 -51.71 16.57 -0.57
N ASN A 381 -52.33 16.00 -1.61
CA ASN A 381 -52.83 16.71 -2.79
C ASN A 381 -51.77 17.55 -3.54
N VAL A 382 -50.58 17.00 -3.79
CA VAL A 382 -49.51 17.74 -4.49
C VAL A 382 -49.81 17.87 -5.98
N ILE A 383 -50.05 19.11 -6.43
CA ILE A 383 -50.45 19.46 -7.81
C ILE A 383 -49.44 18.96 -8.86
N GLU A 384 -48.15 18.97 -8.54
CA GLU A 384 -47.06 18.57 -9.43
C GLU A 384 -46.97 17.04 -9.67
N LEU A 385 -47.74 16.24 -8.92
CA LEU A 385 -47.79 14.77 -9.00
C LEU A 385 -49.23 14.25 -9.03
N ASP A 386 -50.10 14.92 -9.80
CA ASP A 386 -51.51 14.53 -10.03
C ASP A 386 -52.33 14.29 -8.75
N GLY A 387 -52.02 15.04 -7.68
CA GLY A 387 -52.69 14.92 -6.38
C GLY A 387 -52.13 13.85 -5.45
N ALA A 388 -51.00 13.21 -5.79
CA ALA A 388 -50.37 12.21 -4.93
C ALA A 388 -49.98 12.75 -3.55
N THR A 389 -49.95 11.84 -2.56
CA THR A 389 -49.44 12.12 -1.21
C THR A 389 -47.95 11.82 -1.15
N ILE A 390 -47.15 12.77 -0.65
CA ILE A 390 -45.69 12.63 -0.50
C ILE A 390 -45.33 12.56 0.97
N GLU A 391 -44.62 11.51 1.39
CA GLU A 391 -44.08 11.36 2.73
C GLU A 391 -42.56 11.52 2.72
N ILE A 392 -42.01 12.28 3.68
CA ILE A 392 -40.56 12.32 3.93
C ILE A 392 -40.22 11.34 5.06
N LYS A 393 -39.30 10.40 4.82
CA LYS A 393 -38.92 9.34 5.76
C LYS A 393 -37.42 9.27 5.96
N ASP A 394 -37.00 8.92 7.17
CA ASP A 394 -35.59 8.67 7.52
C ASP A 394 -35.17 7.26 7.07
N GLY A 395 -34.08 7.17 6.30
CA GLY A 395 -33.65 5.95 5.62
C GLY A 395 -32.18 5.62 5.86
N ARG A 396 -31.80 4.36 5.60
CA ARG A 396 -30.40 3.86 5.75
C ARG A 396 -29.34 4.70 5.01
N PHE A 397 -29.74 5.45 3.99
CA PHE A 397 -28.86 6.27 3.16
C PHE A 397 -29.11 7.79 3.33
N GLY A 398 -29.81 8.19 4.39
CA GLY A 398 -30.28 9.56 4.61
C GLY A 398 -31.80 9.70 4.39
N PRO A 399 -32.38 10.88 4.69
CA PRO A 399 -33.79 11.14 4.51
C PRO A 399 -34.18 11.14 3.02
N TYR A 400 -35.40 10.72 2.73
CA TYR A 400 -35.92 10.58 1.37
C TYR A 400 -37.41 10.92 1.29
N ALA A 401 -37.82 11.54 0.18
CA ALA A 401 -39.22 11.71 -0.18
C ALA A 401 -39.74 10.45 -0.90
N THR A 402 -40.99 10.07 -0.65
CA THR A 402 -41.66 8.96 -1.33
C THR A 402 -43.13 9.29 -1.62
N ASP A 403 -43.56 8.93 -2.83
CA ASP A 403 -44.97 8.94 -3.28
C ASP A 403 -45.60 7.53 -3.17
N GLY A 404 -44.91 6.59 -2.51
CA GLY A 404 -45.26 5.16 -2.43
C GLY A 404 -44.63 4.28 -3.51
N GLU A 405 -44.30 4.82 -4.68
CA GLU A 405 -43.70 4.08 -5.82
C GLU A 405 -42.21 4.39 -6.02
N THR A 406 -41.83 5.66 -5.85
CA THR A 406 -40.51 6.23 -6.15
C THR A 406 -39.90 6.87 -4.89
N ASN A 407 -38.81 6.28 -4.39
CA ASN A 407 -38.10 6.79 -3.21
C ASN A 407 -36.93 7.71 -3.62
N ALA A 408 -37.06 9.03 -3.51
CA ALA A 408 -36.04 10.01 -3.88
C ALA A 408 -35.24 10.51 -2.66
N THR A 409 -33.96 10.15 -2.58
CA THR A 409 -33.05 10.59 -1.50
C THR A 409 -32.78 12.09 -1.57
N LEU A 410 -32.87 12.76 -0.43
CA LEU A 410 -32.55 14.18 -0.29
C LEU A 410 -31.03 14.37 -0.22
N THR A 411 -30.55 15.56 -0.60
CA THR A 411 -29.12 15.88 -0.51
C THR A 411 -28.75 16.19 0.93
N ARG A 412 -27.51 15.92 1.34
CA ARG A 412 -27.04 16.07 2.74
C ARG A 412 -27.21 17.49 3.29
N ASP A 413 -27.23 18.48 2.40
CA ASP A 413 -27.32 19.91 2.71
C ASP A 413 -28.78 20.41 2.82
N GLN A 414 -29.77 19.53 2.60
CA GLN A 414 -31.20 19.85 2.72
C GLN A 414 -31.77 19.32 4.05
N ASP A 415 -32.26 20.25 4.86
CA ASP A 415 -32.91 19.98 6.15
C ASP A 415 -34.33 19.40 5.92
N PRO A 416 -34.62 18.14 6.32
CA PRO A 416 -35.87 17.46 5.95
C PRO A 416 -37.13 18.07 6.57
N GLU A 417 -37.02 18.99 7.52
CA GLU A 417 -38.15 19.71 8.11
C GLU A 417 -38.49 21.03 7.38
N LYS A 418 -37.64 21.51 6.46
CA LYS A 418 -37.79 22.81 5.78
C LYS A 418 -38.05 22.70 4.28
N ILE A 419 -38.27 21.50 3.77
CA ILE A 419 -38.47 21.23 2.34
C ILE A 419 -39.92 21.52 1.96
N SER A 420 -40.13 22.25 0.85
CA SER A 420 -41.48 22.46 0.32
C SER A 420 -42.02 21.22 -0.40
N SER A 421 -43.34 21.10 -0.48
CA SER A 421 -44.03 20.07 -1.27
C SER A 421 -43.53 20.02 -2.73
N SER A 422 -43.30 21.18 -3.35
CA SER A 422 -42.72 21.30 -4.69
C SER A 422 -41.28 20.81 -4.79
N GLN A 423 -40.42 21.11 -3.82
CA GLN A 423 -39.04 20.60 -3.80
C GLN A 423 -38.99 19.07 -3.65
N ALA A 424 -39.88 18.50 -2.83
CA ALA A 424 -40.01 17.06 -2.70
C ALA A 424 -40.53 16.39 -3.99
N ALA A 425 -41.56 16.96 -4.62
CA ALA A 425 -42.10 16.48 -5.90
C ALA A 425 -41.07 16.54 -7.03
N ASN A 426 -40.37 17.67 -7.20
CA ASN A 426 -39.32 17.81 -8.20
C ASN A 426 -38.20 16.78 -8.04
N ARG A 427 -37.79 16.45 -6.80
CA ARG A 427 -36.79 15.38 -6.56
C ARG A 427 -37.30 13.97 -6.90
N ILE A 428 -38.61 13.71 -6.76
CA ILE A 428 -39.24 12.48 -7.23
C ILE A 428 -39.27 12.45 -8.77
N LEU A 429 -39.67 13.53 -9.44
CA LEU A 429 -39.70 13.65 -10.89
C LEU A 429 -38.29 13.51 -11.52
N GLU A 430 -37.29 14.23 -11.01
CA GLU A 430 -35.88 14.06 -11.40
C GLU A 430 -35.41 12.60 -11.29
N LYS A 431 -35.88 11.87 -10.27
CA LYS A 431 -35.54 10.47 -10.10
C LYS A 431 -36.27 9.57 -11.09
N ARG A 432 -37.58 9.78 -11.31
CA ARG A 432 -38.35 9.10 -12.36
C ARG A 432 -37.68 9.28 -13.73
N GLU A 433 -37.26 10.51 -14.08
CA GLU A 433 -36.48 10.77 -15.29
C GLU A 433 -35.13 10.03 -15.33
N ARG A 434 -34.37 10.08 -14.24
CA ARG A 434 -33.04 9.47 -14.15
C ARG A 434 -33.10 7.94 -14.27
N ASP A 435 -34.14 7.34 -13.72
CA ASP A 435 -34.36 5.89 -13.79
C ASP A 435 -35.02 5.48 -15.11
N ALA A 436 -35.79 6.35 -15.77
CA ALA A 436 -36.24 6.18 -17.17
C ALA A 436 -35.06 6.29 -18.18
N LYS A 437 -34.17 7.28 -18.00
CA LYS A 437 -32.93 7.44 -18.79
C LYS A 437 -31.97 6.25 -18.60
N LYS A 438 -32.02 5.56 -17.45
CA LYS A 438 -31.38 4.25 -17.23
C LYS A 438 -32.22 3.08 -17.77
N GLY A 439 -32.55 3.13 -19.07
CA GLY A 439 -33.36 2.12 -19.74
C GLY A 439 -32.98 0.66 -19.40
N LYS A 440 -34.01 -0.16 -19.12
CA LYS A 440 -33.98 -1.56 -18.64
C LYS A 440 -32.63 -2.29 -18.82
N LYS A 441 -31.71 -2.12 -17.87
CA LYS A 441 -30.49 -2.92 -17.76
C LYS A 441 -30.90 -4.35 -17.38
N LYS A 442 -31.11 -5.22 -18.37
CA LYS A 442 -31.43 -6.65 -18.18
C LYS A 442 -30.51 -7.22 -17.11
N THR A 443 -31.07 -7.58 -15.96
CA THR A 443 -30.35 -8.30 -14.91
C THR A 443 -29.83 -9.60 -15.52
N LYS A 444 -28.53 -9.65 -15.83
CA LYS A 444 -27.86 -10.92 -16.18
C LYS A 444 -28.05 -11.84 -14.99
N LYS A 445 -28.98 -12.78 -15.13
CA LYS A 445 -29.28 -13.83 -14.17
C LYS A 445 -27.96 -14.57 -13.93
N ARG A 446 -27.33 -14.31 -12.79
CA ARG A 446 -25.99 -14.81 -12.44
C ARG A 446 -26.12 -16.31 -12.24
N THR A 447 -25.93 -17.05 -13.34
CA THR A 447 -26.04 -18.51 -13.34
C THR A 447 -25.05 -19.07 -12.34
N THR A 448 -25.58 -19.71 -11.30
CA THR A 448 -24.81 -20.43 -10.30
C THR A 448 -23.95 -21.48 -11.01
N LYS A 449 -22.64 -21.23 -11.09
CA LYS A 449 -21.67 -22.14 -11.71
C LYS A 449 -21.67 -23.45 -10.90
N LYS A 450 -22.46 -24.42 -11.38
CA LYS A 450 -22.70 -25.71 -10.73
C LYS A 450 -21.34 -26.38 -10.47
N LYS A 451 -21.02 -26.67 -9.20
CA LYS A 451 -19.80 -27.39 -8.80
C LYS A 451 -19.68 -28.67 -9.64
N LYS A 452 -18.76 -28.70 -10.61
CA LYS A 452 -18.39 -29.93 -11.30
C LYS A 452 -17.57 -30.76 -10.31
N LYS A 453 -18.17 -31.84 -9.80
CA LYS A 453 -17.48 -32.76 -8.88
C LYS A 453 -16.23 -33.32 -9.58
N THR A 454 -15.04 -32.97 -9.08
CA THR A 454 -13.80 -33.67 -9.41
C THR A 454 -13.79 -35.01 -8.68
N ALA A 455 -14.13 -36.08 -9.40
CA ALA A 455 -14.05 -37.44 -8.88
C ALA A 455 -12.58 -37.89 -8.78
N LYS A 456 -12.26 -38.63 -7.70
CA LYS A 456 -10.97 -39.29 -7.48
C LYS A 456 -10.51 -40.05 -8.74
N LYS A 457 -9.33 -39.74 -9.27
CA LYS A 457 -8.62 -40.64 -10.18
C LYS A 457 -7.65 -41.49 -9.37
N LYS A 458 -8.08 -42.70 -8.98
CA LYS A 458 -7.19 -43.71 -8.40
C LYS A 458 -6.25 -44.25 -9.48
N THR A 459 -5.06 -44.63 -9.03
CA THR A 459 -4.00 -45.34 -9.76
C THR A 459 -4.45 -46.69 -10.34
N THR A 460 -3.94 -47.05 -11.54
CA THR A 460 -3.48 -48.43 -11.83
C THR A 460 -2.55 -48.50 -13.03
N LYS A 461 -1.43 -49.23 -12.85
CA LYS A 461 -0.52 -49.72 -13.91
C LYS A 461 -1.28 -50.54 -14.97
N LYS A 462 -0.83 -50.52 -16.22
CA LYS A 462 -0.72 -51.77 -17.01
C LYS A 462 0.46 -51.75 -18.00
N LYS A 463 1.07 -52.92 -18.14
CA LYS A 463 2.32 -53.23 -18.86
C LYS A 463 2.06 -53.55 -20.35
N THR A 464 3.02 -53.16 -21.21
CA THR A 464 3.54 -53.86 -22.41
C THR A 464 2.65 -54.85 -23.20
N THR A 465 2.63 -54.71 -24.55
CA THR A 465 3.13 -55.77 -25.48
C THR A 465 3.35 -55.33 -26.94
N LYS A 466 4.55 -55.66 -27.45
CA LYS A 466 5.00 -55.88 -28.84
C LYS A 466 3.95 -56.02 -29.97
N LYS A 467 4.28 -55.47 -31.16
CA LYS A 467 4.22 -56.24 -32.43
C LYS A 467 5.31 -55.82 -33.45
N LYS A 468 5.96 -56.84 -34.04
CA LYS A 468 6.86 -56.82 -35.23
C LYS A 468 6.10 -56.43 -36.52
N ALA A 469 6.66 -56.27 -37.73
CA ALA A 469 7.98 -55.84 -38.28
C ALA A 469 8.01 -56.17 -39.80
N LYS A 470 8.59 -55.32 -40.66
CA LYS A 470 9.11 -55.61 -42.04
C LYS A 470 9.75 -54.29 -42.54
N LYS A 471 11.08 -54.13 -42.66
CA LYS A 471 12.12 -54.79 -43.47
C LYS A 471 12.00 -54.51 -44.98
N LYS A 472 12.83 -53.57 -45.48
CA LYS A 472 13.65 -53.77 -46.68
C LYS A 472 14.91 -52.87 -46.67
N THR A 473 16.05 -53.52 -46.95
CA THR A 473 17.33 -52.96 -47.42
C THR A 473 17.14 -52.22 -48.76
N THR A 474 18.03 -51.38 -49.30
CA THR A 474 19.52 -51.31 -49.30
C THR A 474 19.92 -49.83 -49.63
N LYS A 475 21.17 -49.34 -49.77
CA LYS A 475 22.47 -49.93 -50.14
C LYS A 475 23.62 -49.42 -49.23
N LYS A 476 24.66 -48.76 -49.79
CA LYS A 476 25.98 -48.43 -49.23
C LYS A 476 26.80 -47.62 -50.26
N THR A 477 27.55 -46.60 -49.80
CA THR A 477 28.86 -46.01 -50.28
C THR A 477 29.06 -44.68 -49.52
N SER A 478 30.12 -44.33 -48.76
CA SER A 478 31.60 -44.48 -48.87
C SER A 478 32.19 -43.89 -50.15
N GLU A 479 33.34 -43.20 -50.21
CA GLU A 479 34.40 -42.76 -49.27
C GLU A 479 34.60 -41.22 -49.48
N GLY A 480 35.28 -40.40 -48.67
CA GLY A 480 36.58 -40.44 -47.97
C GLY A 480 37.13 -38.98 -47.96
N GLY A 481 38.18 -38.57 -47.25
CA GLY A 481 39.03 -39.23 -46.26
C GLY A 481 40.20 -38.29 -45.86
N GLN A 482 40.93 -38.64 -44.79
CA GLN A 482 42.32 -38.27 -44.50
C GLN A 482 42.63 -36.78 -44.14
N ASP A 483 43.60 -36.45 -43.29
CA ASP A 483 44.42 -37.25 -42.35
C ASP A 483 45.08 -36.34 -41.27
N GLU A 484 45.86 -36.99 -40.39
CA GLU A 484 47.01 -36.50 -39.59
C GLU A 484 46.84 -36.29 -38.07
N ASP A 485 47.66 -37.08 -37.37
CA ASP A 485 47.91 -37.12 -35.94
C ASP A 485 48.57 -35.85 -35.39
N THR A 486 48.47 -35.66 -34.07
CA THR A 486 49.65 -35.26 -33.29
C THR A 486 49.56 -35.81 -31.87
N ALA A 487 50.73 -36.11 -31.29
CA ALA A 487 50.87 -37.08 -30.22
C ALA A 487 50.57 -36.56 -28.81
N SER A 488 50.40 -37.52 -27.91
CA SER A 488 50.50 -37.41 -26.46
C SER A 488 51.73 -36.64 -25.96
N ASP A 489 51.57 -35.90 -24.87
CA ASP A 489 52.36 -36.24 -23.67
C ASP A 489 51.61 -35.93 -22.37
N SER A 490 52.26 -36.22 -21.24
CA SER A 490 51.64 -36.71 -20.01
C SER A 490 52.15 -35.94 -18.79
N SER A 491 51.32 -35.87 -17.74
CA SER A 491 51.74 -35.84 -16.33
C SER A 491 52.64 -34.69 -15.83
N SER A 492 52.05 -33.82 -15.00
CA SER A 492 52.39 -33.70 -13.57
C SER A 492 51.27 -33.01 -12.81
#